data_AF-A0A7V6QPJ0-F1
#
_entry.id   AF-A0A7V6QPJ0-F1
#
_cell.length_a   1.000
_cell.length_b   1.000
_cell.length_c   1.000
_cell.angle_alpha   90.00
_cell.angle_beta   90.00
_cell.angle_gamma   90.00
#
_symmetry.space_group_name_H-M   'P 1'
#
loop_
_entity.id
_entity.type
_entity.pdbx_description
1 polymer ?
#
loop_
_entity_poly.entity_id
_entity_poly.type
_entity_poly.pdbx_seq_one_letter_code
_entity_poly.pdbx_strand_id
1 'polypeptide(L)'
;MSVFILITVACVFFYLLWSIHLERREQNRGEQFIRWALSVDNGYFYSKPFTVTNQCITIYGIQEIIDDKSPICYSLVKMSSWGKRTVYAHCLIHGNYNDSKGFQITIENIPNGEDYKIEVFSEYKLSFGRFKLIL
;
A
#
# COMPACT_ATOMS: atom_id res chain seq x y z
N MET A 1 19.41 -43.96 -8.90
CA MET A 1 18.59 -42.77 -8.57
C MET A 1 18.42 -41.95 -9.83
N SER A 2 17.16 -41.78 -10.25
CA SER A 2 16.79 -41.36 -11.60
C SER A 2 17.11 -39.88 -11.85
N VAL A 3 17.73 -39.56 -13.00
CA VAL A 3 18.06 -38.20 -13.47
C VAL A 3 16.88 -37.23 -13.34
N PHE A 4 15.67 -37.75 -13.47
CA PHE A 4 14.42 -37.01 -13.26
C PHE A 4 14.29 -36.39 -11.87
N ILE A 5 14.76 -37.05 -10.80
CA ILE A 5 14.72 -36.50 -9.43
C ILE A 5 15.65 -35.28 -9.32
N LEU A 6 16.82 -35.35 -9.96
CA LEU A 6 17.82 -34.29 -9.96
C LEU A 6 17.31 -33.04 -10.70
N ILE A 7 16.62 -33.24 -11.83
CA ILE A 7 15.98 -32.15 -12.59
C ILE A 7 14.88 -31.48 -11.76
N THR A 8 13.99 -32.27 -11.14
CA THR A 8 12.89 -31.72 -10.34
C THR A 8 13.41 -30.91 -9.15
N VAL A 9 14.42 -31.40 -8.43
CA VAL A 9 15.02 -30.67 -7.29
C VAL A 9 15.69 -29.38 -7.76
N ALA A 10 16.40 -29.40 -8.90
CA ALA A 10 17.02 -28.21 -9.47
C ALA A 10 15.98 -27.15 -9.88
N CYS A 11 14.86 -27.57 -10.49
CA CYS A 11 13.76 -26.67 -10.83
C CYS A 11 13.15 -26.03 -9.57
N VAL A 12 12.82 -26.83 -8.54
CA VAL A 12 12.26 -26.31 -7.29
C VAL A 12 13.21 -25.32 -6.62
N PHE A 13 14.50 -25.64 -6.57
CA PHE A 13 15.52 -24.76 -6.00
C PHE A 13 15.66 -23.45 -6.78
N PHE A 14 15.63 -23.52 -8.12
CA PHE A 14 15.65 -22.33 -8.98
C PHE A 14 14.42 -21.45 -8.76
N TYR A 15 13.22 -22.04 -8.65
CA TYR A 15 11.99 -21.30 -8.33
C TYR A 15 12.06 -20.62 -6.96
N LEU A 16 12.58 -21.31 -5.94
CA LEU A 16 12.76 -20.73 -4.61
C LEU A 16 13.75 -19.56 -4.63
N LEU A 17 14.91 -19.74 -5.26
CA LEU A 17 15.90 -18.66 -5.40
C LEU A 17 15.35 -17.48 -6.20
N TRP A 18 14.60 -17.74 -7.26
CA TRP A 18 13.96 -16.70 -8.07
C TRP A 18 12.90 -15.92 -7.27
N SER A 19 12.09 -16.60 -6.45
CA SER A 19 11.11 -15.98 -5.55
C SER A 19 11.80 -15.08 -4.52
N ILE A 20 12.82 -15.60 -3.85
CA ILE A 20 13.62 -14.84 -2.87
C ILE A 20 14.28 -13.62 -3.54
N HIS A 21 14.80 -13.78 -4.75
CA HIS A 21 15.46 -12.69 -5.47
C HIS A 21 14.48 -11.61 -5.94
N LEU A 22 13.25 -11.99 -6.33
CA LEU A 22 12.16 -11.07 -6.64
C LEU A 22 11.74 -10.26 -5.41
N GLU A 23 11.47 -10.91 -4.29
CA GLU A 23 11.12 -10.25 -3.02
C GLU A 23 12.21 -9.27 -2.59
N ARG A 24 13.47 -9.69 -2.66
CA ARG A 24 14.62 -8.84 -2.32
C ARG A 24 14.80 -7.67 -3.28
N ARG A 25 14.42 -7.81 -4.56
CA ARG A 25 14.42 -6.70 -5.54
C ARG A 25 13.31 -5.70 -5.27
N GLU A 26 12.15 -6.15 -4.79
CA GLU A 26 11.08 -5.25 -4.39
C GLU A 26 11.47 -4.46 -3.13
N GLN A 27 12.14 -5.12 -2.18
CA GLN A 27 12.59 -4.52 -0.91
C GLN A 27 13.79 -3.56 -1.07
N ASN A 28 14.68 -3.78 -2.05
CA ASN A 28 15.88 -2.96 -2.27
C ASN A 28 15.67 -1.70 -3.14
N ARG A 29 14.44 -1.40 -3.57
CA ARG A 29 14.15 -0.13 -4.25
C ARG A 29 13.81 0.92 -3.20
N GLY A 30 14.81 1.75 -2.89
CA GLY A 30 14.68 2.89 -1.97
C GLY A 30 13.44 3.74 -2.22
N GLU A 31 12.86 4.21 -1.13
CA GLU A 31 11.71 5.12 -1.05
C GLU A 31 10.68 4.97 -2.19
N GLN A 32 10.08 3.78 -2.30
CA GLN A 32 8.98 3.57 -3.25
C GLN A 32 7.77 4.40 -2.83
N PHE A 33 7.57 5.53 -3.50
CA PHE A 33 6.28 6.21 -3.53
C PHE A 33 5.23 5.28 -4.13
N ILE A 34 4.17 5.01 -3.38
CA ILE A 34 2.99 4.28 -3.82
C ILE A 34 2.12 5.27 -4.60
N ARG A 35 1.91 5.01 -5.89
CA ARG A 35 1.05 5.82 -6.75
C ARG A 35 -0.34 5.22 -6.81
N TRP A 36 -1.36 6.07 -6.85
CA TRP A 36 -2.76 5.67 -6.95
C TRP A 36 -3.49 6.62 -7.90
N ALA A 37 -4.54 6.11 -8.55
CA ALA A 37 -5.46 6.89 -9.35
C ALA A 37 -6.84 6.26 -9.20
N LEU A 38 -7.85 7.09 -8.95
CA LEU A 38 -9.25 6.73 -8.83
C LEU A 38 -10.01 7.32 -10.00
N SER A 39 -11.02 6.60 -10.46
CA SER A 39 -11.95 7.04 -11.49
C SER A 39 -13.38 6.83 -11.03
N VAL A 40 -14.34 7.34 -11.80
CA VAL A 40 -15.77 7.13 -11.54
C VAL A 40 -16.11 5.65 -11.47
N ASP A 41 -15.48 4.83 -12.33
CA ASP A 41 -15.70 3.38 -12.36
C ASP A 41 -14.89 2.61 -11.30
N ASN A 42 -13.85 3.24 -10.74
CA ASN A 42 -12.98 2.64 -9.74
C ASN A 42 -12.58 3.65 -8.65
N GLY A 43 -13.47 3.82 -7.67
CA GLY A 43 -13.33 4.77 -6.57
C GLY A 43 -12.41 4.30 -5.43
N TYR A 44 -11.75 3.15 -5.54
CA TYR A 44 -10.89 2.61 -4.48
C TYR A 44 -9.53 2.12 -5.00
N PHE A 45 -8.53 2.22 -4.12
CA PHE A 45 -7.18 1.68 -4.32
C PHE A 45 -6.69 1.06 -3.03
N TYR A 46 -5.95 -0.06 -3.12
CA TYR A 46 -5.26 -0.67 -1.98
C TYR A 46 -3.77 -0.74 -2.24
N SER A 47 -2.97 -0.35 -1.25
CA SER A 47 -1.52 -0.58 -1.29
C SER A 47 -1.19 -2.07 -1.22
N LYS A 48 0.06 -2.40 -1.56
CA LYS A 48 0.66 -3.67 -1.13
C LYS A 48 0.61 -3.78 0.40
N PRO A 49 0.47 -5.01 0.94
CA PRO A 49 0.50 -5.23 2.38
C PRO A 49 1.87 -4.84 2.97
N PHE A 50 1.87 -4.37 4.22
CA PHE A 50 3.07 -4.01 4.97
C PHE A 50 2.91 -4.35 6.47
N THR A 51 4.05 -4.32 7.17
CA THR A 51 4.16 -4.63 8.60
C THR A 51 4.27 -3.35 9.41
N VAL A 52 3.54 -3.26 10.53
CA VAL A 52 3.63 -2.17 11.51
C VAL A 52 4.41 -2.65 12.72
N THR A 53 5.49 -1.96 13.09
CA THR A 53 6.39 -2.34 14.19
C THR A 53 6.47 -1.32 15.33
N ASN A 54 6.12 -0.05 15.09
CA ASN A 54 6.25 1.04 16.08
C ASN A 54 4.91 1.59 16.58
N GLN A 55 3.84 0.81 16.45
CA GLN A 55 2.47 1.21 16.77
C GLN A 55 1.99 2.52 16.12
N CYS A 56 2.70 2.97 15.08
CA CYS A 56 2.52 4.23 14.43
C CYS A 56 2.86 4.07 12.95
N ILE A 57 2.15 4.80 12.10
CA ILE A 57 2.55 5.01 10.72
C ILE A 57 2.41 6.48 10.37
N THR A 58 3.30 6.99 9.53
CA THR A 58 3.16 8.31 8.92
C THR A 58 3.03 8.19 7.42
N ILE A 59 1.98 8.79 6.87
CA ILE A 59 1.72 8.89 5.44
C ILE A 59 2.13 10.30 5.00
N TYR A 60 3.08 10.38 4.07
CA TYR A 60 3.42 11.63 3.37
C TYR A 60 2.92 11.52 1.94
N GLY A 61 2.04 12.41 1.51
CA GLY A 61 1.44 12.28 0.19
C GLY A 61 1.21 13.60 -0.53
N ILE A 62 0.98 13.46 -1.82
CA ILE A 62 0.44 14.52 -2.69
C ILE A 62 -0.81 13.96 -3.37
N GLN A 63 -1.79 14.82 -3.59
CA GLN A 63 -3.03 14.46 -4.26
C GLN A 63 -3.53 15.60 -5.15
N GLU A 64 -4.19 15.21 -6.24
CA GLU A 64 -4.91 16.10 -7.14
C GLU A 64 -6.30 15.53 -7.42
N ILE A 65 -7.29 16.41 -7.41
CA ILE A 65 -8.71 16.15 -7.47
C ILE A 65 -9.29 17.13 -8.47
N ILE A 66 -9.97 16.59 -9.51
CA ILE A 66 -10.45 17.42 -10.62
C ILE A 66 -11.48 18.47 -10.19
N ASP A 67 -12.27 18.25 -9.14
CA ASP A 67 -13.24 19.23 -8.64
C ASP A 67 -12.75 20.09 -7.46
N ASP A 68 -11.52 19.87 -6.99
CA ASP A 68 -10.85 20.59 -5.90
C ASP A 68 -11.65 20.63 -4.58
N LYS A 69 -12.67 19.77 -4.42
CA LYS A 69 -13.59 19.80 -3.27
C LYS A 69 -13.84 18.43 -2.67
N SER A 70 -13.83 17.39 -3.49
CA SER A 70 -14.13 16.04 -3.04
C SER A 70 -13.06 15.56 -2.05
N PRO A 71 -13.44 15.01 -0.89
CA PRO A 71 -12.45 14.45 0.03
C PRO A 71 -11.87 13.15 -0.50
N ILE A 72 -10.59 12.94 -0.28
CA ILE A 72 -9.94 11.63 -0.42
C ILE A 72 -9.81 11.00 0.96
N CYS A 73 -10.36 9.81 1.11
CA CYS A 73 -10.26 9.01 2.32
C CYS A 73 -9.01 8.14 2.27
N TYR A 74 -8.16 8.25 3.28
CA TYR A 74 -7.05 7.34 3.55
C TYR A 74 -7.40 6.51 4.77
N SER A 75 -7.54 5.19 4.60
CA SER A 75 -7.84 4.27 5.68
C SER A 75 -6.70 3.27 5.88
N LEU A 76 -6.30 3.07 7.13
CA LEU A 76 -5.44 1.96 7.52
C LEU A 76 -6.33 0.74 7.78
N VAL A 77 -6.18 -0.28 6.95
CA VAL A 77 -7.02 -1.48 7.00
C VAL A 77 -6.17 -2.72 7.14
N LYS A 78 -6.75 -3.75 7.78
CA LYS A 78 -6.21 -5.12 7.78
C LYS A 78 -7.28 -6.06 7.26
N MET A 79 -6.91 -6.91 6.33
CA MET A 79 -7.78 -7.97 5.81
C MET A 79 -7.41 -9.28 6.49
N SER A 80 -8.38 -9.94 7.13
CA SER A 80 -8.16 -11.30 7.63
C SER A 80 -8.14 -12.31 6.48
N SER A 81 -7.58 -13.50 6.73
CA SER A 81 -7.58 -14.60 5.76
C SER A 81 -8.98 -15.05 5.33
N TRP A 82 -10.02 -14.70 6.10
CA TRP A 82 -11.43 -15.00 5.79
C TRP A 82 -12.14 -13.83 5.08
N GLY A 83 -11.37 -12.82 4.64
CA GLY A 83 -11.89 -11.65 3.95
C GLY A 83 -12.52 -10.59 4.86
N LYS A 84 -12.39 -10.71 6.20
CA LYS A 84 -12.90 -9.68 7.12
C LYS A 84 -12.01 -8.44 7.06
N ARG A 85 -12.56 -7.32 6.63
CA ARG A 85 -11.92 -6.00 6.65
C ARG A 85 -12.08 -5.37 8.03
N THR A 86 -10.96 -4.98 8.65
CA THR A 86 -10.93 -4.20 9.89
C THR A 86 -10.26 -2.86 9.63
N VAL A 87 -10.92 -1.76 9.97
CA VAL A 87 -10.39 -0.40 9.86
C VAL A 87 -9.80 0.00 11.19
N TYR A 88 -8.54 0.40 11.21
CA TYR A 88 -7.83 0.86 12.42
C TYR A 88 -7.86 2.38 12.55
N ALA A 89 -7.82 3.06 11.41
CA ALA A 89 -7.91 4.51 11.35
C ALA A 89 -8.38 4.94 9.97
N HIS A 90 -8.98 6.12 9.88
CA HIS A 90 -9.30 6.78 8.63
C HIS A 90 -9.05 8.29 8.76
N CYS A 91 -8.69 8.92 7.66
CA CYS A 91 -8.49 10.36 7.56
C CYS A 91 -9.06 10.87 6.24
N LEU A 92 -9.70 12.04 6.27
CA LEU A 92 -10.23 12.71 5.08
C LEU A 92 -9.34 13.90 4.74
N ILE A 93 -8.77 13.89 3.54
CA ILE A 93 -7.94 14.98 3.02
C ILE A 93 -8.73 15.71 1.94
N HIS A 94 -9.00 16.99 2.19
CA HIS A 94 -9.76 17.86 1.29
C HIS A 94 -8.84 18.72 0.45
N GLY A 95 -9.19 18.88 -0.82
CA GLY A 95 -8.50 19.77 -1.76
C GLY A 95 -7.21 19.18 -2.33
N ASN A 96 -6.56 19.98 -3.16
CA ASN A 96 -5.33 19.62 -3.84
C ASN A 96 -4.08 19.88 -2.98
N TYR A 97 -3.23 18.86 -2.91
CA TYR A 97 -1.90 18.94 -2.30
C TYR A 97 -0.87 18.60 -3.38
N ASN A 98 -0.70 19.51 -4.34
CA ASN A 98 0.26 19.38 -5.44
C ASN A 98 1.57 20.17 -5.20
N ASP A 99 1.67 20.86 -4.06
CA ASP A 99 2.84 21.63 -3.68
C ASP A 99 3.98 20.73 -3.17
N SER A 100 5.17 21.32 -3.02
CA SER A 100 6.34 20.59 -2.52
C SER A 100 6.20 20.07 -1.08
N LYS A 101 5.20 20.53 -0.32
CA LYS A 101 4.99 20.16 1.08
C LYS A 101 4.06 18.96 1.21
N GLY A 102 3.08 18.83 0.32
CA GLY A 102 2.10 17.75 0.37
C GLY A 102 1.29 17.75 1.66
N PHE A 103 0.64 16.63 1.95
CA PHE A 103 0.00 16.37 3.24
C PHE A 103 0.82 15.37 4.05
N GLN A 104 0.67 15.45 5.37
CA GLN A 104 1.22 14.50 6.32
C GLN A 104 0.12 14.04 7.28
N ILE A 105 -0.01 12.73 7.45
CA ILE A 105 -0.93 12.12 8.40
C ILE A 105 -0.15 11.14 9.26
N THR A 106 -0.18 11.33 10.57
CA THR A 106 0.37 10.38 11.54
C THR A 106 -0.79 9.64 12.21
N ILE A 107 -0.72 8.32 12.22
CA ILE A 107 -1.73 7.45 12.85
C ILE A 107 -1.01 6.68 13.95
N GLU A 108 -1.46 6.87 15.19
CA GLU A 108 -0.86 6.29 16.39
C GLU A 108 -1.75 5.20 17.00
N ASN A 109 -1.23 4.49 18.01
CA ASN A 109 -1.94 3.44 18.75
C ASN A 109 -2.41 2.26 17.87
N ILE A 110 -1.67 1.97 16.81
CA ILE A 110 -1.95 0.84 15.91
C ILE A 110 -1.32 -0.42 16.52
N PRO A 111 -2.03 -1.56 16.62
CA PRO A 111 -1.41 -2.80 17.04
C PRO A 111 -0.30 -3.24 16.08
N ASN A 112 0.85 -3.64 16.60
CA ASN A 112 1.91 -4.21 15.78
C ASN A 112 1.42 -5.48 15.06
N GLY A 113 1.93 -5.71 13.85
CA GLY A 113 1.63 -6.91 13.08
C GLY A 113 1.71 -6.71 11.58
N GLU A 114 1.34 -7.75 10.85
CA GLU A 114 1.47 -7.83 9.39
C GLU A 114 0.12 -7.60 8.68
N ASP A 115 0.15 -7.62 7.34
CA ASP A 115 -1.03 -7.54 6.45
C ASP A 115 -1.82 -6.23 6.50
N TYR A 116 -1.21 -5.14 6.97
CA TYR A 116 -1.80 -3.82 6.88
C TYR A 116 -1.74 -3.28 5.46
N LYS A 117 -2.77 -2.55 5.05
CA LYS A 117 -2.83 -1.85 3.76
C LYS A 117 -3.34 -0.43 3.98
N ILE A 118 -2.89 0.48 3.12
CA ILE A 118 -3.57 1.76 2.94
C ILE A 118 -4.62 1.56 1.86
N GLU A 119 -5.86 1.82 2.24
CA GLU A 119 -6.96 2.02 1.33
C GLU A 119 -7.09 3.51 1.03
N VAL A 120 -7.13 3.86 -0.27
CA VAL A 120 -7.45 5.20 -0.73
C VAL A 120 -8.82 5.13 -1.40
N PHE A 121 -9.74 5.98 -0.99
CA PHE A 121 -11.12 5.96 -1.47
C PHE A 121 -11.65 7.36 -1.74
N SER A 122 -12.48 7.49 -2.77
CA SER A 122 -13.26 8.70 -3.05
C SER A 122 -14.60 8.29 -3.67
N GLU A 123 -15.68 8.95 -3.24
CA GLU A 123 -17.02 8.75 -3.83
C GLU A 123 -17.20 9.50 -5.16
N TYR A 124 -16.23 10.32 -5.55
CA TYR A 124 -16.41 11.35 -6.57
C TYR A 124 -15.43 11.20 -7.74
N LYS A 125 -15.21 12.30 -8.46
CA LYS A 125 -14.51 12.37 -9.74
C LYS A 125 -13.09 11.78 -9.72
N LEU A 126 -12.52 11.67 -10.91
CA LEU A 126 -11.12 11.38 -11.15
C LEU A 126 -10.20 12.10 -10.16
N SER A 127 -9.38 11.33 -9.48
CA SER A 127 -8.38 11.82 -8.55
C SER A 127 -7.14 10.94 -8.64
N PHE A 128 -5.99 11.50 -8.35
CA PHE A 128 -4.74 10.76 -8.40
C PHE A 128 -3.73 11.33 -7.42
N GLY A 129 -2.76 10.52 -7.06
CA GLY A 129 -1.74 10.95 -6.13
C GLY A 129 -0.67 9.92 -5.91
N ARG A 130 0.20 10.24 -4.96
CA ARG A 130 1.21 9.30 -4.48
C ARG A 130 1.48 9.56 -3.01
N PHE A 131 1.85 8.52 -2.29
CA PHE A 131 2.27 8.63 -0.91
C PHE A 131 3.45 7.73 -0.60
N LYS A 132 4.16 8.07 0.47
CA LYS A 132 5.23 7.29 1.09
C LYS A 132 4.82 6.96 2.52
N LEU A 133 5.16 5.76 2.96
CA LEU A 133 4.95 5.30 4.31
C LEU A 133 6.25 5.39 5.11
N ILE A 134 6.16 5.88 6.34
CA ILE A 134 7.18 5.73 7.38
C ILE A 134 6.56 4.87 8.48
N LEU A 135 7.19 3.73 8.76
CA LEU A 135 6.71 2.64 9.63
C LEU A 135 7.52 2.58 10.93
#